data_AF-A0A957FTM7-F1
#
_entry.id   AF-A0A957FTM7-F1
#
_cell.length_a   1.000
_cell.length_b   1.000
_cell.length_c   1.000
_cell.angle_alpha   90.00
_cell.angle_beta   90.00
_cell.angle_gamma   90.00
#
_symmetry.space_group_name_H-M   'P 1'
#
loop_
_entity.id
_entity.type
_entity.pdbx_description
1 polymer ?
#
loop_
_entity_poly.entity_id
_entity_poly.type
_entity_poly.pdbx_seq_one_letter_code
_entity_poly.pdbx_strand_id
1 'polypeptide(L)'
;MNHVFVDTAAFLALLNKSDYLYDTAQKIMLALIAQEAQLLTSEFILLEVGDALSHPRFRRNIPGFVASLYRQEGLTVMPVQTHLLSKAWQLYASRPDKEWGIT
;
A
#
# COMPACT_ATOMS: atom_id res chain seq x y z
N MET A 1 7.27 -17.94 -9.56
CA MET A 1 6.68 -17.27 -8.39
C MET A 1 6.47 -15.81 -8.74
N ASN A 2 5.23 -15.34 -8.81
CA ASN A 2 4.92 -13.96 -9.17
C ASN A 2 4.82 -13.12 -7.89
N HIS A 3 5.78 -12.23 -7.67
CA HIS A 3 5.72 -11.27 -6.56
C HIS A 3 4.96 -10.04 -7.04
N VAL A 4 3.98 -9.58 -6.28
CA VAL A 4 3.17 -8.42 -6.63
C VAL A 4 3.30 -7.37 -5.53
N PHE A 5 3.76 -6.18 -5.91
CA PHE A 5 3.81 -5.05 -5.00
C PHE A 5 2.43 -4.40 -4.90
N VAL A 6 1.87 -4.36 -3.70
CA VAL A 6 0.58 -3.76 -3.38
C VAL A 6 0.83 -2.33 -2.94
N ASP A 7 0.41 -1.42 -3.81
CA ASP A 7 0.53 0.02 -3.65
C ASP A 7 -0.64 0.63 -2.88
N THR A 8 -0.51 1.88 -2.45
CA THR A 8 -1.51 2.62 -1.67
C THR A 8 -2.88 2.62 -2.33
N ALA A 9 -2.94 2.85 -3.65
CA ALA A 9 -4.20 2.89 -4.39
C ALA A 9 -5.04 1.60 -4.22
N ALA A 10 -4.41 0.43 -4.15
CA ALA A 10 -5.11 -0.83 -3.94
C ALA A 10 -5.73 -0.90 -2.54
N PHE A 11 -5.00 -0.47 -1.50
CA PHE A 11 -5.52 -0.45 -0.13
C PHE A 11 -6.63 0.58 0.05
N LEU A 12 -6.50 1.78 -0.54
CA LEU A 12 -7.55 2.79 -0.51
C LEU A 12 -8.84 2.27 -1.16
N ALA A 13 -8.70 1.68 -2.35
CA ALA A 13 -9.82 1.08 -3.06
C ALA A 13 -10.48 -0.04 -2.24
N LEU A 14 -9.71 -0.93 -1.60
CA LEU A 14 -10.27 -2.04 -0.81
C LEU A 14 -10.87 -1.62 0.54
N LEU A 15 -10.37 -0.55 1.16
CA LEU A 15 -10.84 -0.06 2.46
C LEU A 15 -12.03 0.89 2.35
N ASN A 16 -12.24 1.50 1.18
CA ASN A 16 -13.34 2.43 0.94
C ASN A 16 -14.32 1.84 -0.09
N LYS A 17 -15.44 1.28 0.39
CA LYS A 17 -16.49 0.71 -0.48
C LYS A 17 -17.12 1.70 -1.46
N SER A 18 -17.00 3.00 -1.21
CA SER A 18 -17.48 4.05 -2.11
C SER A 18 -16.42 4.50 -3.12
N ASP A 19 -15.23 3.90 -3.10
CA ASP A 19 -14.20 4.15 -4.10
C ASP A 19 -14.61 3.51 -5.44
N TYR A 20 -14.41 4.25 -6.54
CA TYR A 20 -14.80 3.78 -7.87
C TYR A 20 -13.98 2.57 -8.33
N LEU A 21 -12.81 2.32 -7.71
CA LEU A 21 -11.96 1.16 -7.96
C LEU A 21 -12.28 -0.03 -7.07
N TYR A 22 -13.20 0.07 -6.10
CA TYR A 22 -13.46 -0.99 -5.11
C TYR A 22 -13.66 -2.37 -5.76
N ASP A 23 -14.58 -2.46 -6.73
CA ASP A 23 -14.89 -3.73 -7.40
C ASP A 23 -13.71 -4.28 -8.23
N THR A 24 -12.96 -3.39 -8.87
CA THR A 24 -11.78 -3.75 -9.65
C THR A 24 -10.66 -4.27 -8.75
N ALA A 25 -10.39 -3.57 -7.65
CA ALA A 25 -9.39 -3.97 -6.67
C ALA A 25 -9.75 -5.31 -6.02
N GLN A 26 -11.04 -5.54 -5.70
CA GLN A 26 -11.50 -6.81 -5.17
C GLN A 26 -11.27 -7.97 -6.14
N LYS A 27 -11.64 -7.79 -7.42
CA LYS A 27 -11.43 -8.81 -8.46
C LYS A 27 -9.95 -9.15 -8.65
N ILE A 28 -9.09 -8.14 -8.69
CA ILE A 28 -7.64 -8.33 -8.81
C ILE A 28 -7.11 -9.08 -7.59
N MET A 29 -7.48 -8.66 -6.37
CA MET A 29 -7.01 -9.30 -5.15
C MET A 29 -7.45 -10.77 -5.06
N LEU A 30 -8.70 -11.09 -5.41
CA LEU A 30 -9.19 -12.46 -5.47
C LEU A 30 -8.42 -13.30 -6.49
N ALA A 31 -8.11 -12.73 -7.66
CA ALA A 31 -7.32 -13.42 -8.69
C ALA A 31 -5.88 -13.68 -8.23
N LEU A 32 -5.26 -12.74 -7.51
CA LEU A 32 -3.92 -12.90 -6.95
C LEU A 32 -3.88 -13.98 -5.85
N ILE A 33 -4.90 -14.00 -4.98
CA ILE A 33 -5.05 -15.05 -3.95
C ILE A 33 -5.22 -16.42 -4.61
N ALA A 34 -6.08 -16.54 -5.63
CA ALA A 34 -6.28 -17.80 -6.35
C ALA A 34 -5.03 -18.30 -7.09
N GLN A 35 -4.10 -17.41 -7.41
CA GLN A 35 -2.81 -17.72 -8.02
C GLN A 35 -1.69 -17.96 -6.98
N GLU A 36 -2.00 -17.92 -5.69
CA GLU A 36 -1.02 -18.02 -4.60
C GLU A 36 0.12 -17.01 -4.76
N ALA A 37 -0.20 -15.83 -5.28
CA ALA A 37 0.77 -14.77 -5.51
C ALA A 37 1.38 -14.31 -4.17
N GLN A 38 2.68 -14.01 -4.18
CA GLN A 38 3.36 -13.47 -3.01
C GLN A 38 3.22 -11.94 -3.04
N LEU A 39 2.43 -11.41 -2.11
CA LEU A 39 2.18 -9.98 -2.03
C LEU A 39 3.29 -9.31 -1.22
N LEU A 40 3.72 -8.15 -1.69
CA LEU A 40 4.72 -7.31 -1.05
C LEU A 40 4.15 -5.91 -0.86
N THR A 41 4.45 -5.27 0.25
CA THR A 41 4.25 -3.82 0.40
C THR A 41 5.38 -3.25 1.25
N SER A 42 5.38 -1.96 1.56
CA SER A 42 6.39 -1.35 2.42
C SER A 42 5.75 -0.52 3.54
N GLU A 43 6.49 -0.26 4.61
CA GLU A 43 5.97 0.61 5.67
C GLU A 43 5.71 2.04 5.19
N PHE A 44 6.38 2.52 4.13
CA PHE A 44 6.03 3.80 3.49
C PHE A 44 4.61 3.79 2.92
N ILE A 45 4.21 2.72 2.24
CA ILE A 45 2.84 2.54 1.75
C ILE A 45 1.85 2.53 2.92
N LEU A 46 2.20 1.92 4.05
CA LEU A 46 1.33 1.92 5.24
C LEU A 46 1.17 3.32 5.85
N LEU A 47 2.22 4.14 5.81
CA LEU A 47 2.15 5.55 6.22
C LEU A 47 1.25 6.35 5.28
N GLU A 48 1.39 6.18 3.95
CA GLU A 48 0.56 6.86 2.95
C GLU A 48 -0.93 6.48 3.08
N VAL A 49 -1.23 5.19 3.29
CA VAL A 49 -2.60 4.71 3.56
C VAL A 49 -3.17 5.39 4.81
N GLY A 50 -2.36 5.52 5.87
CA GLY A 50 -2.79 6.19 7.11
C GLY A 50 -3.06 7.68 6.93
N ASP A 51 -2.26 8.36 6.11
CA ASP A 51 -2.44 9.77 5.78
C ASP A 51 -3.69 9.99 4.91
N ALA A 52 -3.83 9.22 3.84
CA ALA A 52 -4.97 9.27 2.93
C ALA A 52 -6.32 8.92 3.61
N LEU A 53 -6.30 8.04 4.62
CA LEU A 53 -7.48 7.65 5.40
C LEU A 53 -7.58 8.36 6.77
N SER A 54 -7.07 9.60 6.85
CA SER A 54 -7.06 10.42 8.07
C SER A 54 -8.44 10.84 8.58
N HIS A 55 -9.48 10.83 7.73
CA HIS A 55 -10.85 11.20 8.13
C HIS A 55 -11.35 10.28 9.29
N PRO A 56 -12.00 10.83 10.34
CA PRO A 56 -12.39 10.06 11.54
C PRO A 56 -13.17 8.77 11.28
N ARG A 57 -13.99 8.75 10.21
CA ARG A 57 -14.75 7.57 9.77
C ARG A 57 -13.88 6.35 9.44
N PHE A 58 -12.65 6.56 8.97
CA PHE A 58 -11.71 5.50 8.61
C PHE A 58 -10.62 5.33 9.67
N ARG A 59 -10.08 6.45 10.18
CA ARG A 59 -8.93 6.52 11.09
C ARG A 59 -8.98 5.51 12.24
N ARG A 60 -10.17 5.29 12.82
CA ARG A 60 -10.36 4.35 13.94
C ARG A 60 -9.94 2.91 13.61
N ASN A 61 -10.09 2.49 12.36
CA ASN A 61 -9.86 1.11 11.93
C ASN A 61 -8.46 0.89 11.32
N ILE A 62 -7.76 1.95 10.92
CA ILE A 62 -6.46 1.85 10.23
C ILE A 62 -5.39 1.17 11.07
N PRO A 63 -5.21 1.45 12.38
CA PRO A 63 -4.21 0.75 13.17
C PRO A 63 -4.43 -0.77 13.22
N GLY A 64 -5.70 -1.20 13.32
CA GLY A 64 -6.06 -2.62 13.31
C GLY A 64 -5.81 -3.26 11.95
N PHE A 65 -6.13 -2.56 10.86
CA PHE A 65 -5.82 -2.99 9.50
C PHE A 65 -4.31 -3.15 9.29
N VAL A 66 -3.51 -2.13 9.60
CA VAL A 66 -2.04 -2.18 9.49
C VAL A 66 -1.46 -3.34 10.29
N ALA A 67 -1.89 -3.51 11.54
CA ALA A 67 -1.42 -4.63 12.37
C ALA A 67 -1.77 -6.00 11.76
N SER A 68 -2.89 -6.11 11.05
CA SER A 68 -3.29 -7.36 10.39
C SER A 68 -2.37 -7.73 9.21
N LEU A 69 -1.85 -6.74 8.47
CA LEU A 69 -0.96 -6.99 7.32
C LEU A 69 0.34 -7.67 7.73
N TYR A 70 0.93 -7.31 8.88
CA TYR A 70 2.14 -7.98 9.39
C TYR A 70 1.91 -9.44 9.79
N ARG A 71 0.66 -9.87 9.97
CA ARG A 71 0.30 -11.26 10.33
C ARG A 71 -0.31 -12.04 9.17
N GLN A 72 -0.50 -11.40 8.02
CA GLN A 72 -1.20 -11.98 6.89
C GLN A 72 -0.28 -12.95 6.15
N GLU A 73 -0.67 -14.21 6.07
CA GLU A 73 0.05 -15.20 5.25
C GLU A 73 -0.01 -14.80 3.77
N GLY A 74 1.10 -14.96 3.06
CA GLY A 74 1.22 -14.58 1.65
C GLY A 74 1.39 -13.07 1.39
N LEU A 75 1.47 -12.23 2.44
CA LEU A 75 1.83 -10.83 2.33
C LEU A 75 3.04 -10.52 3.20
N THR A 76 4.04 -9.84 2.62
CA THR A 76 5.21 -9.36 3.37
C THR A 76 5.26 -7.84 3.37
N VAL A 77 5.33 -7.26 4.58
CA VAL A 77 5.60 -5.83 4.76
C VAL A 77 7.11 -5.63 4.84
N MET A 78 7.68 -4.92 3.87
CA MET A 78 9.09 -4.58 3.84
C MET A 78 9.39 -3.43 4.81
N PRO A 79 10.30 -3.62 5.79
CA PRO A 79 10.66 -2.56 6.70
C PRO A 79 11.41 -1.45 5.97
N VAL A 80 11.22 -0.22 6.43
CA VAL A 80 11.96 0.92 5.90
C VAL A 80 13.44 0.77 6.24
N GLN A 81 14.28 0.88 5.22
CA GLN A 81 15.74 0.87 5.38
C GLN A 81 16.29 2.25 5.01
N THR A 82 17.13 2.82 5.87
CA THR A 82 17.68 4.17 5.69
C THR A 82 18.32 4.38 4.34
N HIS A 83 19.01 3.36 3.80
CA HIS A 83 19.65 3.46 2.49
C HIS A 83 18.64 3.55 1.33
N LEU A 84 17.46 2.92 1.46
CA LEU A 84 16.37 3.03 0.48
C LEU A 84 15.70 4.40 0.57
N LEU A 85 15.51 4.92 1.79
CA LEU A 85 15.02 6.29 1.98
C LEU A 85 15.95 7.32 1.33
N SER A 86 17.27 7.20 1.50
CA SER A 86 18.24 8.07 0.82
C SER A 86 18.13 8.02 -0.70
N LYS A 87 17.93 6.82 -1.27
CA LYS A 87 17.71 6.64 -2.71
C LYS A 87 16.38 7.24 -3.17
N ALA A 88 15.32 7.13 -2.38
CA ALA A 88 14.03 7.75 -2.67
C ALA A 88 14.16 9.28 -2.77
N TRP A 89 14.88 9.91 -1.84
CA TRP A 89 15.18 11.35 -1.91
C TRP A 89 15.99 11.75 -3.14
N GLN A 90 17.00 10.95 -3.52
CA GLN A 90 17.75 11.19 -4.75
C GLN A 90 16.86 11.11 -6.00
N LEU A 91 16.00 10.09 -6.07
CA LEU A 91 15.05 9.93 -7.15
C LEU A 91 14.08 11.11 -7.22
N TYR A 92 13.49 11.50 -6.08
CA TYR A 92 12.57 12.64 -5.99
C TYR A 92 13.24 13.94 -6.47
N ALA A 93 14.45 14.24 -5.99
CA ALA A 93 15.21 15.42 -6.41
C ALA A 93 15.58 15.40 -7.91
N SER A 94 15.75 14.22 -8.50
CA SER A 94 16.05 14.07 -9.93
C SER A 94 14.84 14.19 -10.86
N ARG A 95 13.63 14.35 -10.31
CA ARG A 95 12.36 14.38 -11.05
C ARG A 95 11.57 15.68 -10.84
N PRO A 96 12.14 16.86 -11.20
CA PRO A 96 11.42 18.12 -11.12
C PRO A 96 10.24 18.21 -12.10
N ASP A 97 10.15 17.28 -13.06
CA ASP A 97 9.07 17.18 -14.04
C ASP A 97 7.81 16.49 -13.50
N LYS A 98 7.82 16.03 -12.25
CA LYS A 98 6.73 15.25 -11.66
C LYS A 98 6.05 15.97 -10.51
N GLU A 99 4.73 15.79 -10.42
CA GLU A 99 3.87 16.36 -9.37
C GLU A 99 3.41 15.32 -8.33
N TRP A 100 4.00 14.13 -8.33
CA TRP A 100 3.74 13.09 -7.32
C TRP A 100 4.33 13.44 -5.93
N GLY A 101 3.64 12.99 -4.87
CA GLY A 101 4.16 13.02 -3.50
C GLY A 101 5.32 12.03 -3.29
N ILE A 102 6.00 12.16 -2.16
CA ILE A 102 7.08 11.23 -1.75
C ILE A 102 6.63 10.19 -0.71
N THR A 103 5.44 10.41 -0.15
CA THR A 103 4.74 9.45 0.70
C THR A 103 3.60 8.88 -0.09
#